data_AF-A0A0G3CF44-F1
#
_entry.id   AF-A0A0G3CF44-F1
#
_cell.length_a   1.000
_cell.length_b   1.000
_cell.length_c   1.000
_cell.angle_alpha   90.00
_cell.angle_beta   90.00
_cell.angle_gamma   90.00
#
_symmetry.space_group_name_H-M   'P 1'
#
loop_
_entity.id
_entity.type
_entity.pdbx_description
1 polymer ?
#
loop_
_entity_poly.entity_id
_entity_poly.type
_entity_poly.pdbx_seq_one_letter_code
_entity_poly.pdbx_strand_id
1 'polypeptide(L)'
;MDRSENPIYSYEEIRNTAIDILSGRVPGDIRQYEGLERSVGNFLSKKKFGFIPDVYDKPMSSADCDIFLEVFWDLFRQGIITLGKNDMNPNFPNFRVSAHAERILENPTVYFYHDVSSYEAVIKQQVPNIDIVTLDYLTEAMQSFYSGCYLSSAVMLGVASEHTFLNLLDKIERGNYSADFKNAFQQRNILRKFTEFKKSLDRVISQNKTILTPQIKENLDSNLDGIMNTIRYFRNDSGHPSGNKISREQCYVNLNLFIPYCKKVYQLMDIF
;
A
#
# COMPACT_ATOMS: atom_id res chain seq x y z
N MET A 1 -23.10 24.00 14.59
CA MET A 1 -21.90 24.83 14.86
C MET A 1 -21.35 25.27 13.53
N ASP A 2 -20.86 26.51 13.46
CA ASP A 2 -20.75 27.35 12.27
C ASP A 2 -19.95 26.70 11.13
N ARG A 3 -20.59 26.41 10.00
CA ARG A 3 -19.94 25.84 8.79
C ARG A 3 -19.39 26.95 7.87
N SER A 4 -18.91 28.05 8.45
CA SER A 4 -18.60 29.28 7.70
C SER A 4 -17.13 29.41 7.26
N GLU A 5 -16.22 28.60 7.81
CA GLU A 5 -14.80 28.63 7.45
C GLU A 5 -14.44 27.44 6.54
N ASN A 6 -13.74 27.71 5.44
CA ASN A 6 -13.15 26.65 4.64
C ASN A 6 -11.87 26.15 5.34
N PRO A 7 -11.61 24.83 5.35
CA PRO A 7 -10.39 24.29 5.93
C PRO A 7 -9.16 24.80 5.20
N ILE A 8 -8.12 25.13 5.97
CA ILE A 8 -6.83 25.62 5.45
C ILE A 8 -5.94 24.42 5.07
N TYR A 9 -6.09 23.29 5.76
CA TYR A 9 -5.29 22.09 5.58
C TYR A 9 -6.13 20.95 5.03
N SER A 10 -5.53 20.14 4.17
CA SER A 10 -6.14 18.91 3.69
C SER A 10 -6.11 17.81 4.77
N TYR A 11 -7.01 16.84 4.64
CA TYR A 11 -7.02 15.62 5.45
C TYR A 11 -5.64 14.96 5.51
N GLU A 12 -4.96 14.83 4.36
CA GLU A 12 -3.65 14.19 4.27
C GLU A 12 -2.53 15.00 4.95
N GLU A 13 -2.58 16.33 4.90
CA GLU A 13 -1.60 17.16 5.61
C GLU A 13 -1.71 16.98 7.12
N ILE A 14 -2.94 16.96 7.64
CA ILE A 14 -3.25 16.75 9.06
C ILE A 14 -2.84 15.32 9.48
N ARG A 15 -3.23 14.33 8.69
CA ARG A 15 -2.94 12.91 8.94
C ARG A 15 -1.44 12.61 8.96
N ASN A 16 -0.70 13.03 7.94
CA ASN A 16 0.74 12.78 7.86
C ASN A 16 1.49 13.43 9.04
N THR A 17 1.09 14.66 9.41
CA THR A 17 1.68 15.35 10.56
C THR A 17 1.37 14.62 11.87
N ALA A 18 0.15 14.12 12.04
CA ALA A 18 -0.21 13.32 13.22
C ALA A 18 0.64 12.05 13.31
N ILE A 19 0.85 11.34 12.20
CA ILE A 19 1.71 10.15 12.15
C ILE A 19 3.16 10.49 12.48
N ASP A 20 3.70 11.62 11.99
CA ASP A 20 5.06 12.05 12.30
C ASP A 20 5.28 12.34 13.79
N ILE A 21 4.28 12.90 14.46
CA ILE A 21 4.30 13.13 15.91
C ILE A 21 4.18 11.81 16.67
N LEU A 22 3.21 10.96 16.29
CA LEU A 22 2.99 9.64 16.93
C LEU A 22 4.19 8.70 16.78
N SER A 23 4.94 8.83 15.69
CA SER A 23 6.17 8.07 15.41
C SER A 23 7.41 8.63 16.09
N GLY A 24 7.30 9.78 16.77
CA GLY A 24 8.43 10.46 17.38
C GLY A 24 9.42 11.07 16.37
N ARG A 25 9.09 11.09 15.07
CA ARG A 25 9.89 11.78 14.03
C ARG A 25 9.91 13.29 14.26
N VAL A 26 8.82 13.82 14.83
CA VAL A 26 8.65 15.21 15.20
C VAL A 26 8.22 15.28 16.67
N PRO A 27 8.74 16.23 17.47
CA PRO A 27 8.28 16.41 18.84
C PRO A 27 6.82 16.87 18.88
N GLY A 28 6.03 16.31 19.80
CA GLY A 28 4.67 16.74 20.06
C GLY A 28 4.10 16.13 21.34
N ASP A 29 3.02 16.73 21.85
CA ASP A 29 2.29 16.24 23.00
C ASP A 29 1.31 15.14 22.59
N ILE A 30 1.55 13.92 23.04
CA ILE A 30 0.68 12.75 22.78
C ILE A 30 -0.07 12.29 24.04
N ARG A 31 -0.17 13.14 25.08
CA ARG A 31 -0.78 12.75 26.36
C ARG A 31 -2.29 12.50 26.22
N GLN A 32 -2.97 13.34 25.45
CA GLN A 32 -4.43 13.37 25.23
C GLN A 32 -4.74 13.98 23.86
N TYR A 33 -5.97 13.77 23.36
CA TYR A 33 -6.45 14.23 22.06
C TYR A 33 -6.08 15.69 21.76
N GLU A 34 -6.37 16.61 22.68
CA GLU A 34 -6.13 18.05 22.53
C GLU A 34 -4.63 18.37 22.42
N GLY A 35 -3.79 17.59 23.10
CA GLY A 35 -2.33 17.71 23.01
C GLY A 35 -1.84 17.38 21.61
N LEU A 36 -2.36 16.29 21.01
CA LEU A 36 -1.99 15.87 19.66
C LEU A 36 -2.53 16.86 18.63
N GLU A 37 -3.80 17.26 18.74
CA GLU A 37 -4.44 18.27 17.88
C GLU A 37 -3.60 19.54 17.83
N ARG A 38 -3.25 20.07 19.01
CA ARG A 38 -2.45 21.28 19.13
C ARG A 38 -1.06 21.11 18.53
N SER A 39 -0.43 19.96 18.73
CA SER A 39 0.90 19.68 18.20
C SER A 39 0.90 19.62 16.67
N VAL A 40 -0.13 18.99 16.09
CA VAL A 40 -0.35 18.96 14.63
C VAL A 40 -0.56 20.37 14.09
N GLY A 41 -1.45 21.15 14.70
CA GLY A 41 -1.71 22.53 14.28
C GLY A 41 -0.47 23.41 14.34
N ASN A 42 0.31 23.31 15.41
CA ASN A 42 1.55 24.06 15.57
C ASN A 42 2.57 23.74 14.47
N PHE A 43 2.72 22.46 14.13
CA PHE A 43 3.66 22.03 13.10
C PHE A 43 3.21 22.48 11.70
N LEU A 44 1.92 22.34 11.39
CA LEU A 44 1.34 22.79 10.12
C LEU A 44 1.40 24.31 9.96
N SER A 45 1.09 25.07 11.03
CA SER A 45 1.23 26.52 11.05
C SER A 45 2.67 26.96 10.81
N LYS A 46 3.64 26.33 11.50
CA LYS A 46 5.06 26.61 11.29
C LYS A 46 5.51 26.30 9.86
N LYS A 47 5.05 25.17 9.30
CA LYS A 47 5.40 24.74 7.94
C LYS A 47 4.82 25.69 6.87
N LYS A 48 3.59 26.16 7.04
CA LYS A 48 2.87 26.96 6.03
C LYS A 48 3.13 28.46 6.16
N PHE A 49 3.23 28.98 7.38
CA PHE A 49 3.33 30.41 7.67
C PHE A 49 4.65 30.84 8.32
N GLY A 50 5.51 29.89 8.71
CA GLY A 50 6.83 30.18 9.28
C GLY A 50 6.83 30.52 10.78
N PHE A 51 5.68 30.52 11.45
CA PHE A 51 5.56 30.79 12.88
C PHE A 51 4.68 29.78 13.60
N ILE A 52 4.88 29.65 14.92
CA ILE A 52 4.01 28.87 15.80
C ILE A 52 3.04 29.84 16.48
N PRO A 53 1.72 29.60 16.44
CA PRO A 53 0.73 30.43 17.14
C PRO A 53 0.99 30.52 18.65
N ASP A 54 0.55 31.60 19.29
CA ASP A 54 0.74 31.81 20.73
C ASP A 54 0.00 30.73 21.55
N VAL A 55 0.35 30.58 22.83
CA VAL A 55 -0.22 29.60 23.75
C VAL A 55 -1.73 29.82 23.97
N TYR A 56 -2.24 31.00 23.64
CA TYR A 56 -3.67 31.32 23.74
C TYR A 56 -4.43 31.19 22.42
N ASP A 57 -3.71 31.07 21.30
CA ASP A 57 -4.32 30.94 19.98
C ASP A 57 -4.57 29.46 19.65
N LYS A 58 -5.72 29.20 19.01
CA LYS A 58 -5.96 27.89 18.40
C LYS A 58 -5.11 27.80 17.13
N PRO A 59 -4.25 26.77 17.02
CA PRO A 59 -3.34 26.68 15.88
C PRO A 59 -4.02 26.15 14.60
N MET A 60 -5.30 25.81 14.68
CA MET A 60 -6.13 25.33 13.57
C MET A 60 -7.50 26.00 13.64
N SER A 61 -8.10 26.24 12.46
CA SER A 61 -9.47 26.76 12.36
C SER A 61 -10.49 25.73 12.85
N SER A 62 -11.75 26.15 13.03
CA SER A 62 -12.83 25.23 13.41
C SER A 62 -13.00 24.08 12.40
N ALA A 63 -12.92 24.39 11.11
CA ALA A 63 -13.02 23.41 10.02
C ALA A 63 -11.82 22.44 10.00
N ASP A 64 -10.61 22.92 10.29
CA ASP A 64 -9.42 22.06 10.38
C ASP A 64 -9.49 21.12 11.60
N CYS A 65 -10.06 21.59 12.72
CA CYS A 65 -10.29 20.76 13.91
C CYS A 65 -11.28 19.61 13.63
N ASP A 66 -12.34 19.87 12.84
CA ASP A 66 -13.29 18.83 12.43
C ASP A 66 -12.60 17.75 11.58
N ILE A 67 -11.73 18.14 10.64
CA ILE A 67 -10.91 17.20 9.87
C ILE A 67 -9.96 16.44 10.78
N PHE A 68 -9.32 17.10 11.74
CA PHE A 68 -8.44 16.42 12.70
C PHE A 68 -9.20 15.37 13.53
N LEU A 69 -10.45 15.65 13.93
CA LEU A 69 -11.30 14.67 14.61
C LEU A 69 -11.54 13.43 13.73
N GLU A 70 -11.83 13.62 12.44
CA GLU A 70 -11.98 12.50 11.49
C GLU A 70 -10.68 11.69 11.34
N VAL A 71 -9.54 12.37 11.19
CA VAL A 71 -8.20 11.76 11.15
C VAL A 71 -7.95 10.95 12.42
N PHE A 72 -8.24 11.49 13.59
CA PHE A 72 -8.04 10.79 14.86
C PHE A 72 -8.82 9.48 14.92
N TRP A 73 -10.09 9.49 14.50
CA TRP A 73 -10.91 8.28 14.44
C TRP A 73 -10.46 7.29 13.38
N ASP A 74 -9.90 7.77 12.26
CA ASP A 74 -9.29 6.92 11.25
C ASP A 74 -8.02 6.22 11.76
N LEU A 75 -7.14 6.93 12.46
CA LEU A 75 -5.97 6.36 13.13
C LEU A 75 -6.37 5.31 14.17
N PHE A 76 -7.48 5.52 14.89
CA PHE A 76 -8.05 4.53 15.81
C PHE A 76 -8.55 3.28 15.07
N ARG A 77 -9.35 3.45 14.00
CA ARG A 77 -9.87 2.34 13.18
C ARG A 77 -8.75 1.51 12.55
N GLN A 78 -7.65 2.16 12.15
CA GLN A 78 -6.46 1.50 11.59
C GLN A 78 -5.60 0.80 12.65
N GLY A 79 -5.95 0.94 13.94
CA GLY A 79 -5.19 0.38 15.06
C GLY A 79 -3.84 1.07 15.26
N ILE A 80 -3.64 2.27 14.74
CA ILE A 80 -2.41 3.07 14.99
C ILE A 80 -2.44 3.59 16.43
N ILE A 81 -3.59 4.08 16.86
CA ILE A 81 -3.85 4.49 18.24
C ILE A 81 -4.96 3.64 18.84
N THR A 82 -5.02 3.58 20.16
CA THR A 82 -6.14 3.01 20.92
C THR A 82 -6.58 3.97 22.01
N LEU A 83 -7.85 3.89 22.40
CA LEU A 83 -8.40 4.72 23.47
C LEU A 83 -7.91 4.25 24.84
N GLY A 84 -7.77 5.23 25.72
CA GLY A 84 -7.23 5.06 27.06
C GLY A 84 -5.72 5.02 27.09
N LYS A 85 -5.14 5.56 28.16
CA LYS A 85 -3.70 5.52 28.43
C LYS A 85 -3.30 4.38 29.35
N ASN A 86 -4.13 4.09 30.35
CA ASN A 86 -3.96 3.04 31.35
C ASN A 86 -5.28 2.81 32.11
N ASP A 87 -5.30 1.90 33.08
CA ASP A 87 -6.51 1.58 33.88
C ASP A 87 -7.09 2.80 34.62
N MET A 88 -6.25 3.77 34.97
CA MET A 88 -6.66 5.02 35.60
C MET A 88 -7.28 6.01 34.61
N ASN A 89 -7.00 5.85 33.31
CA ASN A 89 -7.44 6.74 32.24
C ASN A 89 -7.88 5.92 31.01
N PRO A 90 -8.94 5.10 31.10
CA PRO A 90 -9.27 4.12 30.06
C PRO A 90 -10.04 4.71 28.86
N ASN A 91 -10.48 5.97 28.96
CA ASN A 91 -11.42 6.58 28.01
C ASN A 91 -10.83 7.81 27.30
N PHE A 92 -11.43 8.16 26.17
CA PHE A 92 -11.25 9.47 25.51
C PHE A 92 -11.44 10.62 26.53
N PRO A 93 -10.64 11.70 26.47
CA PRO A 93 -9.67 12.07 25.42
C PRO A 93 -8.29 11.40 25.57
N ASN A 94 -8.11 10.51 26.55
CA ASN A 94 -6.87 9.78 26.69
C ASN A 94 -6.77 8.72 25.58
N PHE A 95 -5.57 8.58 25.03
CA PHE A 95 -5.25 7.56 24.05
C PHE A 95 -3.78 7.16 24.23
N ARG A 96 -3.37 6.13 23.51
CA ARG A 96 -1.97 5.76 23.36
C ARG A 96 -1.72 5.20 21.96
N VAL A 97 -0.47 5.25 21.53
CA VAL A 97 -0.03 4.44 20.38
C VAL A 97 -0.28 2.97 20.73
N SER A 98 -0.86 2.21 19.81
CA SER A 98 -1.15 0.80 20.09
C SER A 98 0.15 -0.01 20.12
N ALA A 99 0.18 -1.11 20.88
CA ALA A 99 1.33 -2.02 20.86
C ALA A 99 1.62 -2.60 19.46
N HIS A 100 0.59 -2.65 18.61
CA HIS A 100 0.73 -3.03 17.21
C HIS A 100 1.45 -1.95 16.39
N ALA A 101 1.10 -0.69 16.61
CA ALA A 101 1.73 0.45 15.97
C ALA A 101 3.15 0.71 16.48
N GLU A 102 3.44 0.50 17.77
CA GLU A 102 4.81 0.58 18.31
C GLU A 102 5.76 -0.35 17.56
N ARG A 103 5.34 -1.60 17.29
CA ARG A 103 6.13 -2.55 16.48
C ARG A 103 6.34 -2.08 15.03
N ILE A 104 5.38 -1.36 14.46
CA ILE A 104 5.47 -0.77 13.13
C ILE A 104 6.43 0.42 13.14
N LEU A 105 6.41 1.24 14.19
CA LEU A 105 7.19 2.47 14.32
C LEU A 105 8.64 2.23 14.71
N GLU A 106 8.94 1.15 15.44
CA GLU A 106 10.30 0.71 15.77
C GLU A 106 11.07 0.16 14.57
N ASN A 107 10.38 -0.28 13.52
CA ASN A 107 10.96 -0.80 12.29
C ASN A 107 10.42 -0.01 11.07
N PRO A 108 10.86 1.25 10.86
CA PRO A 108 10.36 2.10 9.79
C PRO A 108 10.63 1.55 8.37
N THR A 109 11.52 0.57 8.24
CA THR A 109 11.79 -0.17 7.00
C THR A 109 10.79 -1.29 6.71
N VAL A 110 9.98 -1.72 7.69
CA VAL A 110 9.11 -2.89 7.54
C VAL A 110 7.73 -2.52 7.00
N TYR A 111 7.33 -1.23 7.07
CA TYR A 111 6.06 -0.77 6.50
C TYR A 111 6.22 0.54 5.68
N PHE A 112 6.48 0.41 4.38
CA PHE A 112 6.83 1.52 3.46
C PHE A 112 5.69 2.51 3.13
N TYR A 113 4.43 2.16 3.40
CA TYR A 113 3.27 2.98 3.01
C TYR A 113 2.30 3.12 4.18
N HIS A 114 1.87 4.36 4.42
CA HIS A 114 1.05 4.74 5.57
C HIS A 114 -0.42 4.98 5.20
N ASP A 115 -0.76 5.09 3.92
CA ASP A 115 -2.12 5.20 3.38
C ASP A 115 -2.17 4.71 1.92
N VAL A 116 -3.36 4.78 1.32
CA VAL A 116 -3.61 4.42 -0.08
C VAL A 116 -2.85 5.34 -1.04
N SER A 117 -2.83 6.65 -0.76
CA SER A 117 -2.19 7.66 -1.62
C SER A 117 -0.67 7.46 -1.73
N SER A 118 -0.02 7.17 -0.60
CA SER A 118 1.41 6.86 -0.50
C SER A 118 1.75 5.52 -1.17
N TYR A 119 0.87 4.52 -1.06
CA TYR A 119 1.01 3.26 -1.79
C TYR A 119 0.95 3.48 -3.31
N GLU A 120 -0.07 4.19 -3.80
CA GLU A 120 -0.18 4.56 -5.21
C GLU A 120 1.02 5.37 -5.71
N ALA A 121 1.49 6.33 -4.92
CA ALA A 121 2.63 7.16 -5.28
C ALA A 121 3.91 6.33 -5.48
N VAL A 122 4.17 5.37 -4.58
CA VAL A 122 5.32 4.46 -4.74
C VAL A 122 5.16 3.57 -5.97
N ILE A 123 3.96 3.03 -6.21
CA ILE A 123 3.70 2.23 -7.41
C ILE A 123 3.96 3.04 -8.67
N LYS A 124 3.38 4.25 -8.78
CA LYS A 124 3.56 5.16 -9.92
C LYS A 124 5.02 5.61 -10.08
N GLN A 125 5.76 5.77 -8.99
CA GLN A 125 7.19 6.08 -9.04
C GLN A 125 8.00 4.91 -9.62
N GLN A 126 7.68 3.67 -9.24
CA GLN A 126 8.40 2.47 -9.68
C GLN A 126 7.95 2.00 -11.07
N VAL A 127 6.69 2.25 -11.43
CA VAL A 127 6.03 1.85 -12.68
C VAL A 127 5.16 3.02 -13.18
N PRO A 128 5.77 4.04 -13.83
CA PRO A 128 5.04 5.25 -14.26
C PRO A 128 3.91 5.00 -15.25
N ASN A 129 4.03 3.94 -16.06
CA ASN A 129 3.07 3.57 -17.09
C ASN A 129 2.12 2.45 -16.65
N ILE A 130 1.90 2.29 -15.34
CA ILE A 130 1.02 1.24 -14.83
C ILE A 130 -0.39 1.38 -15.41
N ASP A 131 -0.95 0.25 -15.85
CA ASP A 131 -2.33 0.13 -16.32
C ASP A 131 -3.31 0.57 -15.23
N ILE A 132 -4.32 1.36 -15.64
CA ILE A 132 -5.26 1.97 -14.70
C ILE A 132 -6.11 0.92 -13.98
N VAL A 133 -6.49 -0.17 -14.66
CA VAL A 133 -7.28 -1.24 -14.04
C VAL A 133 -6.44 -2.00 -13.02
N THR A 134 -5.17 -2.28 -13.33
CA THR A 134 -4.24 -2.82 -12.32
C THR A 134 -4.16 -1.91 -11.10
N LEU A 135 -4.01 -0.59 -11.31
CA LEU A 135 -3.89 0.37 -10.23
C LEU A 135 -5.17 0.41 -9.37
N ASP A 136 -6.36 0.44 -9.98
CA ASP A 136 -7.64 0.44 -9.27
C ASP A 136 -7.75 -0.76 -8.31
N TYR A 137 -7.38 -1.97 -8.77
CA TYR A 137 -7.37 -3.16 -7.90
C TYR A 137 -6.34 -3.07 -6.76
N LEU A 138 -5.21 -2.41 -6.97
CA LEU A 138 -4.22 -2.20 -5.90
C LEU A 138 -4.70 -1.19 -4.86
N THR A 139 -5.38 -0.14 -5.30
CA THR A 139 -6.05 0.85 -4.45
C THR A 139 -7.10 0.16 -3.59
N GLU A 140 -7.98 -0.65 -4.19
CA GLU A 140 -8.99 -1.45 -3.48
C GLU A 140 -8.36 -2.47 -2.52
N ALA A 141 -7.24 -3.09 -2.91
CA ALA A 141 -6.50 -4.00 -2.04
C ALA A 141 -6.00 -3.28 -0.78
N MET A 142 -5.42 -2.08 -0.94
CA MET A 142 -4.89 -1.30 0.16
C MET A 142 -6.01 -0.78 1.09
N GLN A 143 -7.13 -0.30 0.52
CA GLN A 143 -8.30 0.12 1.28
C GLN A 143 -8.90 -1.04 2.10
N SER A 144 -9.02 -2.21 1.49
CA SER A 144 -9.47 -3.43 2.16
C SER A 144 -8.56 -3.81 3.32
N PHE A 145 -7.24 -3.67 3.14
CA PHE A 145 -6.26 -3.94 4.19
C PHE A 145 -6.45 -3.02 5.39
N TYR A 146 -6.56 -1.70 5.15
CA TYR A 146 -6.76 -0.72 6.22
C TYR A 146 -8.10 -0.89 6.94
N SER A 147 -9.12 -1.42 6.26
CA SER A 147 -10.43 -1.72 6.85
C SER A 147 -10.44 -3.04 7.64
N GLY A 148 -9.32 -3.76 7.74
CA GLY A 148 -9.24 -5.06 8.41
C GLY A 148 -9.80 -6.22 7.58
N CYS A 149 -10.19 -5.98 6.33
CA CYS A 149 -10.72 -6.98 5.40
C CYS A 149 -9.57 -7.66 4.64
N TYR A 150 -8.69 -8.36 5.36
CA TYR A 150 -7.47 -8.94 4.78
C TYR A 150 -7.74 -9.97 3.68
N LEU A 151 -8.85 -10.72 3.77
CA LEU A 151 -9.27 -11.64 2.73
C LEU A 151 -9.58 -10.89 1.42
N SER A 152 -10.37 -9.82 1.50
CA SER A 152 -10.70 -8.97 0.35
C SER A 152 -9.45 -8.33 -0.25
N SER A 153 -8.55 -7.83 0.60
CA SER A 153 -7.27 -7.27 0.17
C SER A 153 -6.45 -8.28 -0.63
N ALA A 154 -6.36 -9.51 -0.14
CA ALA A 154 -5.63 -10.58 -0.79
C ALA A 154 -6.27 -10.98 -2.13
N VAL A 155 -7.61 -11.00 -2.22
CA VAL A 155 -8.34 -11.24 -3.47
C VAL A 155 -8.02 -10.15 -4.51
N MET A 156 -8.08 -8.87 -4.12
CA MET A 156 -7.78 -7.75 -5.02
C MET A 156 -6.33 -7.77 -5.50
N LEU A 157 -5.37 -8.12 -4.64
CA LEU A 157 -3.98 -8.34 -5.07
C LEU A 157 -3.84 -9.47 -6.09
N GLY A 158 -4.60 -10.56 -5.90
CA GLY A 158 -4.64 -11.67 -6.84
C GLY A 158 -5.14 -11.23 -8.22
N VAL A 159 -6.19 -10.41 -8.26
CA VAL A 159 -6.75 -9.86 -9.50
C VAL A 159 -5.77 -8.89 -10.18
N ALA A 160 -5.17 -7.95 -9.43
CA ALA A 160 -4.17 -7.03 -9.97
C ALA A 160 -2.96 -7.77 -10.56
N SER A 161 -2.50 -8.83 -9.90
CA SER A 161 -1.37 -9.65 -10.35
C SER A 161 -1.70 -10.40 -11.63
N GLU A 162 -2.87 -11.01 -11.71
CA GLU A 162 -3.32 -11.71 -12.92
C GLU A 162 -3.48 -10.75 -14.09
N HIS A 163 -4.15 -9.61 -13.89
CA HIS A 163 -4.35 -8.62 -14.94
C HIS A 163 -3.02 -8.11 -15.49
N THR A 164 -2.07 -7.79 -14.59
CA THR A 164 -0.71 -7.37 -14.97
C THR A 164 0.03 -8.44 -15.77
N PHE A 165 -0.09 -9.71 -15.39
CA PHE A 165 0.50 -10.82 -16.14
C PHE A 165 -0.16 -11.02 -17.51
N LEU A 166 -1.48 -10.88 -17.60
CA LEU A 166 -2.21 -11.00 -18.86
C LEU A 166 -1.83 -9.86 -19.83
N ASN A 167 -1.63 -8.65 -19.34
CA ASN A 167 -1.11 -7.54 -20.14
C ASN A 167 0.27 -7.86 -20.73
N LEU A 168 1.14 -8.54 -19.98
CA LEU A 168 2.45 -8.99 -20.49
C LEU A 168 2.26 -10.01 -21.62
N LEU A 169 1.39 -10.99 -21.42
CA LEU A 169 1.12 -12.00 -22.45
C LEU A 169 0.54 -11.39 -23.72
N ASP A 170 -0.42 -10.46 -23.60
CA ASP A 170 -1.00 -9.76 -24.76
C ASP A 170 0.06 -8.96 -25.53
N LYS A 171 0.99 -8.30 -24.81
CA LYS A 171 2.10 -7.59 -25.45
C LYS A 171 3.04 -8.54 -26.20
N ILE A 172 3.43 -9.66 -25.59
CA ILE A 172 4.26 -10.69 -26.25
C ILE A 172 3.55 -11.29 -27.47
N GLU A 173 2.23 -11.55 -27.37
CA GLU A 173 1.43 -12.14 -28.45
C GLU A 173 1.36 -11.25 -29.69
N ARG A 174 1.36 -9.93 -29.49
CA ARG A 174 1.39 -8.90 -30.55
C ARG A 174 2.80 -8.57 -31.03
N GLY A 175 3.82 -8.99 -30.29
CA GLY A 175 5.23 -8.71 -30.54
C GLY A 175 5.93 -9.78 -31.40
N ASN A 176 7.24 -9.61 -31.53
CA ASN A 176 8.09 -10.49 -32.37
C ASN A 176 8.30 -11.90 -31.78
N TYR A 177 7.94 -12.10 -30.51
CA TYR A 177 8.14 -13.35 -29.78
C TYR A 177 6.87 -14.21 -29.69
N SER A 178 5.80 -13.83 -30.38
CA SER A 178 4.51 -14.54 -30.36
C SER A 178 4.63 -16.04 -30.64
N ALA A 179 5.45 -16.43 -31.63
CA ALA A 179 5.69 -17.84 -31.96
C ALA A 179 6.39 -18.61 -30.81
N ASP A 180 7.29 -17.95 -30.08
CA ASP A 180 8.04 -18.54 -28.98
C ASP A 180 7.17 -18.76 -27.73
N PHE A 181 6.08 -18.00 -27.55
CA PHE A 181 5.20 -18.07 -26.38
C PHE A 181 3.82 -18.68 -26.68
N LYS A 182 3.59 -19.20 -27.90
CA LYS A 182 2.30 -19.77 -28.36
C LYS A 182 1.64 -20.74 -27.37
N ASN A 183 2.43 -21.60 -26.71
CA ASN A 183 1.92 -22.58 -25.76
C ASN A 183 1.28 -21.92 -24.53
N ALA A 184 1.77 -20.76 -24.11
CA ALA A 184 1.22 -19.99 -23.00
C ALA A 184 -0.14 -19.38 -23.37
N PHE A 185 -0.29 -18.82 -24.58
CA PHE A 185 -1.54 -18.21 -25.03
C PHE A 185 -2.70 -19.21 -25.09
N GLN A 186 -2.41 -20.46 -25.49
CA GLN A 186 -3.39 -21.53 -25.63
C GLN A 186 -3.96 -22.06 -24.30
N GLN A 187 -3.29 -21.83 -23.17
CA GLN A 187 -3.79 -22.31 -21.88
C GLN A 187 -4.98 -21.47 -21.42
N ARG A 188 -6.03 -22.11 -20.90
CA ARG A 188 -7.18 -21.40 -20.31
C ARG A 188 -6.98 -21.06 -18.83
N ASN A 189 -6.32 -21.95 -18.08
CA ASN A 189 -6.07 -21.78 -16.66
C ASN A 189 -4.85 -20.88 -16.44
N ILE A 190 -4.96 -19.88 -15.57
CA ILE A 190 -3.92 -18.89 -15.32
C ILE A 190 -2.60 -19.50 -14.83
N LEU A 191 -2.65 -20.51 -13.95
CA LEU A 191 -1.45 -21.18 -13.45
C LEU A 191 -0.73 -21.96 -14.57
N ARG A 192 -1.51 -22.57 -15.47
CA ARG A 192 -0.95 -23.24 -16.65
C ARG A 192 -0.37 -22.22 -17.63
N LYS A 193 -1.05 -21.08 -17.88
CA LYS A 193 -0.51 -19.97 -18.69
C LYS A 193 0.85 -19.53 -18.16
N PHE A 194 0.95 -19.30 -16.85
CA PHE A 194 2.18 -18.86 -16.20
C PHE A 194 3.30 -19.91 -16.29
N THR A 195 2.96 -21.18 -16.07
CA THR A 195 3.93 -22.29 -16.17
C THR A 195 4.52 -22.38 -17.58
N GLU A 196 3.67 -22.33 -18.62
CA GLU A 196 4.12 -22.36 -20.01
C GLU A 196 4.86 -21.07 -20.41
N PHE A 197 4.49 -19.92 -19.84
CA PHE A 197 5.23 -18.67 -19.98
C PHE A 197 6.65 -18.80 -19.43
N LYS A 198 6.84 -19.28 -18.19
CA LYS A 198 8.18 -19.46 -17.60
C LYS A 198 9.06 -20.37 -18.47
N LYS A 199 8.54 -21.53 -18.87
CA LYS A 199 9.26 -22.45 -19.78
C LYS A 199 9.67 -21.77 -21.08
N SER A 200 8.78 -20.95 -21.64
CA SER A 200 9.05 -20.22 -22.88
C SER A 200 10.13 -19.17 -22.65
N LEU A 201 10.02 -18.38 -21.57
CA LEU A 201 11.01 -17.38 -21.17
C LEU A 201 12.40 -17.98 -20.99
N ASP A 202 12.52 -19.09 -20.25
CA ASP A 202 13.78 -19.81 -20.04
C ASP A 202 14.39 -20.29 -21.35
N ARG A 203 13.55 -20.78 -22.28
CA ARG A 203 13.98 -21.19 -23.61
C ARG A 203 14.49 -20.00 -24.43
N VAL A 204 13.80 -18.85 -24.41
CA VAL A 204 14.19 -17.67 -25.21
C VAL A 204 15.51 -17.10 -24.68
N ILE A 205 15.70 -17.09 -23.35
CA ILE A 205 16.95 -16.68 -22.69
C ILE A 205 18.08 -17.65 -23.02
N SER A 206 17.89 -18.97 -22.85
CA SER A 206 18.94 -19.97 -23.09
C SER A 206 19.37 -20.06 -24.56
N GLN A 207 18.47 -19.74 -25.49
CA GLN A 207 18.77 -19.67 -26.92
C GLN A 207 19.38 -18.32 -27.35
N ASN A 208 19.68 -17.41 -26.42
CA ASN A 208 20.16 -16.05 -26.70
C ASN A 208 19.29 -15.26 -27.68
N LYS A 209 17.99 -15.60 -27.77
CA LYS A 209 17.02 -14.87 -28.60
C LYS A 209 16.63 -13.52 -27.98
N THR A 210 16.88 -13.35 -26.69
CA THR A 210 16.75 -12.07 -25.98
C THR A 210 17.87 -11.95 -24.94
N ILE A 211 18.31 -10.71 -24.68
CA ILE A 211 19.33 -10.42 -23.68
C ILE A 211 18.67 -9.61 -22.57
N LEU A 212 18.38 -10.27 -21.46
CA LEU A 212 17.96 -9.58 -20.24
C LEU A 212 19.17 -8.93 -19.59
N THR A 213 19.05 -7.65 -19.23
CA THR A 213 20.08 -6.95 -18.46
C THR A 213 20.28 -7.63 -17.09
N PRO A 214 21.46 -7.52 -16.45
CA PRO A 214 21.68 -8.10 -15.12
C PRO A 214 20.62 -7.68 -14.09
N GLN A 215 20.19 -6.42 -14.15
CA GLN A 215 19.12 -5.86 -13.31
C GLN A 215 17.76 -6.55 -13.52
N ILE A 216 17.47 -7.00 -14.75
CA ILE A 216 16.25 -7.74 -15.08
C ILE A 216 16.41 -9.24 -14.78
N LYS A 217 17.62 -9.80 -14.74
CA LYS A 217 17.81 -11.20 -14.29
C LYS A 217 17.73 -11.36 -12.78
N GLU A 218 18.21 -10.37 -12.04
CA GLU A 218 18.26 -10.41 -10.58
C GLU A 218 16.86 -10.59 -9.96
N ASN A 219 16.69 -11.60 -9.10
CA ASN A 219 15.45 -11.94 -8.40
C ASN A 219 14.22 -12.15 -9.30
N LEU A 220 14.40 -12.35 -10.62
CA LEU A 220 13.30 -12.51 -11.56
C LEU A 220 12.44 -13.73 -11.21
N ASP A 221 13.06 -14.90 -11.07
CA ASP A 221 12.35 -16.13 -10.72
C ASP A 221 11.65 -16.04 -9.37
N SER A 222 12.34 -15.50 -8.36
CA SER A 222 11.77 -15.34 -7.02
C SER A 222 10.55 -14.41 -7.00
N ASN A 223 10.61 -13.30 -7.76
CA ASN A 223 9.47 -12.38 -7.87
C ASN A 223 8.30 -13.01 -8.65
N LEU A 224 8.59 -13.72 -9.74
CA LEU A 224 7.59 -14.42 -10.53
C LEU A 224 6.91 -15.54 -9.73
N ASP A 225 7.69 -16.35 -9.00
CA ASP A 225 7.17 -17.45 -8.18
C ASP A 225 6.42 -16.95 -6.93
N GLY A 226 6.89 -15.86 -6.30
CA GLY A 226 6.22 -15.21 -5.19
C GLY A 226 4.81 -14.71 -5.55
N ILE A 227 4.66 -14.11 -6.73
CA ILE A 227 3.33 -13.69 -7.20
C ILE A 227 2.49 -14.87 -7.68
N MET A 228 3.06 -15.89 -8.31
CA MET A 228 2.28 -17.08 -8.66
C MET A 228 1.67 -17.74 -7.41
N ASN A 229 2.42 -17.77 -6.30
CA ASN A 229 1.90 -18.20 -5.02
C ASN A 229 0.79 -17.26 -4.52
N THR A 230 0.94 -15.95 -4.70
CA THR A 230 -0.08 -14.95 -4.34
C THR A 230 -1.37 -15.16 -5.15
N ILE A 231 -1.29 -15.32 -6.47
CA ILE A 231 -2.43 -15.62 -7.36
C ILE A 231 -3.09 -16.94 -6.94
N ARG A 232 -2.30 -17.97 -6.63
CA ARG A 232 -2.82 -19.29 -6.25
C ARG A 232 -3.56 -19.25 -4.90
N TYR A 233 -2.93 -18.72 -3.86
CA TYR A 233 -3.48 -18.74 -2.50
C TYR A 233 -4.59 -17.69 -2.29
N PHE A 234 -4.51 -16.54 -2.94
CA PHE A 234 -5.38 -15.41 -2.62
C PHE A 234 -6.48 -15.13 -3.65
N ARG A 235 -6.35 -15.62 -4.89
CA ARG A 235 -7.50 -15.65 -5.81
C ARG A 235 -8.29 -16.95 -5.71
N ASN A 236 -7.62 -18.10 -5.79
CA ASN A 236 -8.32 -19.38 -5.81
C ASN A 236 -8.72 -19.80 -4.38
N ASP A 237 -7.79 -19.93 -3.44
CA ASP A 237 -8.16 -20.48 -2.12
C ASP A 237 -8.92 -19.49 -1.23
N SER A 238 -8.68 -18.18 -1.36
CA SER A 238 -9.36 -17.14 -0.58
C SER A 238 -10.70 -16.68 -1.17
N GLY A 239 -10.88 -16.81 -2.49
CA GLY A 239 -12.17 -16.59 -3.17
C GLY A 239 -13.10 -17.81 -3.09
N HIS A 240 -12.55 -18.99 -2.78
CA HIS A 240 -13.32 -20.18 -2.43
C HIS A 240 -13.56 -20.24 -0.91
N PRO A 241 -14.70 -20.79 -0.43
CA PRO A 241 -14.99 -20.94 0.99
C PRO A 241 -14.13 -22.06 1.62
N SER A 242 -12.81 -21.88 1.64
CA SER A 242 -11.82 -22.85 2.14
C SER A 242 -11.58 -22.74 3.65
N GLY A 243 -11.96 -21.61 4.26
CA GLY A 243 -11.69 -21.31 5.67
C GLY A 243 -10.27 -20.82 5.96
N ASN A 244 -9.42 -20.69 4.94
CA ASN A 244 -8.07 -20.14 5.09
C ASN A 244 -8.13 -18.66 5.51
N LYS A 245 -7.45 -18.32 6.59
CA LYS A 245 -7.35 -16.95 7.11
C LYS A 245 -5.94 -16.43 6.86
N ILE A 246 -5.83 -15.40 6.05
CA ILE A 246 -4.58 -14.65 5.90
C ILE A 246 -4.38 -13.75 7.12
N SER A 247 -3.17 -13.75 7.70
CA SER A 247 -2.85 -12.80 8.77
C SER A 247 -2.67 -11.38 8.22
N ARG A 248 -2.78 -10.37 9.08
CA ARG A 248 -2.49 -8.99 8.69
C ARG A 248 -1.07 -8.86 8.15
N GLU A 249 -0.10 -9.46 8.82
CA GLU A 249 1.32 -9.41 8.49
C GLU A 249 1.57 -10.05 7.12
N GLN A 250 0.97 -11.22 6.87
CA GLN A 250 1.06 -11.88 5.57
C GLN A 250 0.45 -11.02 4.45
N CYS A 251 -0.73 -10.46 4.69
CA CYS A 251 -1.40 -9.56 3.75
C CYS A 251 -0.52 -8.35 3.43
N TYR A 252 0.11 -7.76 4.45
CA TYR A 252 1.00 -6.63 4.28
C TYR A 252 2.27 -6.95 3.50
N VAL A 253 2.89 -8.10 3.78
CA VAL A 253 4.04 -8.58 3.00
C VAL A 253 3.66 -8.72 1.52
N ASN A 254 2.47 -9.25 1.22
CA ASN A 254 2.02 -9.41 -0.16
C ASN A 254 1.79 -8.06 -0.87
N LEU A 255 1.21 -7.07 -0.18
CA LEU A 255 1.08 -5.70 -0.70
C LEU A 255 2.44 -5.11 -1.10
N ASN A 256 3.49 -5.40 -0.34
CA ASN A 256 4.85 -4.95 -0.62
C ASN A 256 5.52 -5.74 -1.76
N LEU A 257 5.35 -7.06 -1.78
CA LEU A 257 5.93 -7.93 -2.81
C LEU A 257 5.34 -7.67 -4.21
N PHE A 258 4.12 -7.15 -4.28
CA PHE A 258 3.51 -6.78 -5.56
C PHE A 258 4.34 -5.73 -6.33
N ILE A 259 4.87 -4.71 -5.67
CA ILE A 259 5.57 -3.59 -6.32
C ILE A 259 6.81 -4.05 -7.13
N PRO A 260 7.79 -4.76 -6.55
CA PRO A 260 8.96 -5.22 -7.30
C PRO A 260 8.58 -6.23 -8.39
N TYR A 261 7.51 -7.00 -8.21
CA TYR A 261 6.98 -7.86 -9.28
C TYR A 261 6.40 -7.05 -10.43
N CYS A 262 5.53 -6.09 -10.15
CA CYS A 262 4.88 -5.27 -11.16
C CYS A 262 5.97 -4.57 -11.98
N LYS A 263 6.94 -3.97 -11.30
CA LYS A 263 8.12 -3.39 -11.96
C LYS A 263 8.82 -4.39 -12.88
N LYS A 264 9.01 -5.63 -12.43
CA LYS A 264 9.64 -6.68 -13.23
C LYS A 264 8.84 -7.05 -14.47
N VAL A 265 7.52 -7.17 -14.34
CA VAL A 265 6.62 -7.48 -15.45
C VAL A 265 6.65 -6.36 -16.49
N TYR A 266 6.62 -5.10 -16.06
CA TYR A 266 6.74 -3.96 -16.98
C TYR A 266 8.11 -3.90 -17.66
N GLN A 267 9.19 -4.21 -16.95
CA GLN A 267 10.51 -4.36 -17.57
C GLN A 267 10.56 -5.46 -18.64
N LEU A 268 9.80 -6.55 -18.46
CA LEU A 268 9.66 -7.59 -19.50
C LEU A 268 8.80 -7.09 -20.66
N MET A 269 7.72 -6.34 -20.40
CA MET A 269 6.89 -5.70 -21.44
C MET A 269 7.65 -4.69 -22.29
N ASP A 270 8.75 -4.12 -21.80
CA ASP A 270 9.60 -3.22 -22.58
C ASP A 270 10.58 -3.97 -23.49
N ILE A 271 10.83 -5.26 -23.20
CA ILE A 271 11.72 -6.13 -23.98
C ILE A 271 10.98 -6.88 -25.09
N PHE A 272 9.77 -7.35 -24.78
CA PHE A 272 8.97 -8.19 -25.68
C PHE A 272 7.90 -7.41 -26.42
#